data_AF-A0A524JPU7-F1
#
_entry.id   AF-A0A524JPU7-F1
#
_cell.length_a   1.000
_cell.length_b   1.000
_cell.length_c   1.000
_cell.angle_alpha   90.00
_cell.angle_beta   90.00
_cell.angle_gamma   90.00
#
_symmetry.space_group_name_H-M   'P 1'
#
loop_
_entity.id
_entity.type
_entity.pdbx_description
1 polymer ?
#
loop_
_entity_poly.entity_id
_entity_poly.type
_entity_poly.pdbx_seq_one_letter_code
_entity_poly.pdbx_strand_id
1 'polypeptide(L)'
;MKRKFYFTVLLFFIVTMTGYQSLAQEEKKLSFPISNVQEIITQSGVVIDTEITTDNNGSLLINTDKAIKVELFEIDKEDFKNKRLTYKAQIRSEDLTGTEDLRGISYIELIASFPDGEELISRGPRVPVSGTTDWRPAETVLYIDKGNAPENVKLNLIVEGQGKVWLDAVKLEAIPLRLNYLFWGYLVAWIVLIIYIYDLLRKNIQLKKELEAFS
;
A
#
# COMPACT_ATOMS: atom_id res chain seq x y z
N MET A 1 -23.87 -36.06 -28.60
CA MET A 1 -23.04 -35.83 -27.39
C MET A 1 -22.14 -34.60 -27.49
N LYS A 2 -21.31 -34.45 -28.54
CA LYS A 2 -20.34 -33.34 -28.67
C LYS A 2 -20.94 -31.93 -28.50
N ARG A 3 -22.10 -31.65 -29.10
CA ARG A 3 -22.78 -30.34 -29.02
C ARG A 3 -23.26 -29.96 -27.60
N LYS A 4 -23.66 -30.95 -26.79
CA LYS A 4 -24.05 -30.72 -25.39
C LYS A 4 -22.83 -30.45 -24.52
N PHE A 5 -21.72 -31.14 -24.77
CA PHE A 5 -20.44 -30.92 -24.07
C PHE A 5 -19.88 -29.50 -24.31
N TYR A 6 -19.83 -29.03 -25.57
CA TYR A 6 -19.38 -27.66 -25.86
C TYR A 6 -20.28 -26.60 -25.22
N PHE A 7 -21.60 -26.85 -25.17
CA PHE A 7 -22.54 -25.92 -24.55
C PHE A 7 -22.34 -25.85 -23.02
N THR A 8 -22.08 -26.98 -22.36
CA THR A 8 -21.78 -27.00 -20.92
C THR A 8 -20.45 -26.32 -20.58
N VAL A 9 -19.41 -26.52 -21.39
CA VAL A 9 -18.11 -25.85 -21.21
C VAL A 9 -18.22 -24.33 -21.46
N LEU A 10 -18.98 -23.91 -22.47
CA LEU A 10 -19.24 -22.49 -22.75
C LEU A 10 -20.02 -21.84 -21.60
N LEU A 11 -21.04 -22.51 -21.06
CA LEU A 11 -21.81 -22.03 -19.91
C LEU A 11 -20.93 -21.89 -18.66
N PHE A 12 -20.01 -22.84 -18.44
CA PHE A 12 -19.04 -22.76 -17.34
C PHE A 12 -18.07 -21.58 -17.51
N PHE A 13 -17.60 -21.29 -18.73
CA PHE A 13 -16.77 -20.13 -19.03
C PHE A 13 -17.50 -18.80 -18.84
N ILE A 14 -18.80 -18.74 -19.17
CA ILE A 14 -19.62 -17.54 -18.97
C ILE A 14 -19.87 -17.32 -17.47
N VAL A 15 -20.15 -18.38 -16.71
CA VAL A 15 -20.37 -18.31 -15.25
C VAL A 15 -19.08 -17.93 -14.52
N THR A 16 -17.93 -18.47 -14.91
CA THR A 16 -16.65 -18.01 -14.36
C THR A 16 -16.41 -16.56 -14.72
N MET A 17 -16.58 -16.13 -15.98
CA MET A 17 -16.46 -14.72 -16.42
C MET A 17 -17.32 -13.75 -15.61
N THR A 18 -18.56 -14.11 -15.26
CA THR A 18 -19.45 -13.28 -14.44
C THR A 18 -19.05 -13.24 -12.96
N GLY A 19 -18.35 -14.26 -12.45
CA GLY A 19 -17.79 -14.29 -11.10
C GLY A 19 -16.50 -13.47 -10.92
N TYR A 20 -15.88 -12.99 -12.01
CA TYR A 20 -14.64 -12.17 -11.93
C TYR A 20 -14.87 -10.71 -11.54
N GLN A 21 -16.11 -10.21 -11.50
CA GLN A 21 -16.34 -8.77 -11.31
C GLN A 21 -16.31 -8.27 -9.84
N SER A 22 -16.21 -9.13 -8.81
CA SER A 22 -16.42 -8.67 -7.43
C SER A 22 -15.20 -8.67 -6.48
N LEU A 23 -13.96 -8.57 -7.00
CA LEU A 23 -12.76 -8.40 -6.14
C LEU A 23 -11.93 -7.15 -6.49
N ALA A 24 -12.55 -6.15 -7.12
CA ALA A 24 -11.98 -4.81 -7.13
C ALA A 24 -12.19 -4.22 -5.72
N GLN A 25 -11.34 -4.58 -4.77
CA GLN A 25 -11.33 -3.91 -3.47
C GLN A 25 -10.97 -2.44 -3.73
N GLU A 26 -11.86 -1.54 -3.32
CA GLU A 26 -11.75 -0.11 -3.63
C GLU A 26 -10.45 0.47 -3.06
N GLU A 27 -9.81 1.33 -3.84
CA GLU A 27 -8.67 2.12 -3.37
C GLU A 27 -9.18 3.09 -2.29
N LYS A 28 -8.69 2.93 -1.07
CA LYS A 28 -9.07 3.81 0.03
C LYS A 28 -8.03 4.91 0.17
N LYS A 29 -8.47 6.16 0.01
CA LYS A 29 -7.64 7.34 0.22
C LYS A 29 -8.14 8.10 1.44
N LEU A 30 -7.29 8.17 2.45
CA LEU A 30 -7.50 8.99 3.64
C LEU A 30 -6.68 10.26 3.48
N SER A 31 -7.34 11.41 3.60
CA SER A 31 -6.69 12.70 3.65
C SER A 31 -6.83 13.25 5.06
N PHE A 32 -5.73 13.69 5.65
CA PHE A 32 -5.71 14.25 6.99
C PHE A 32 -5.33 15.72 6.86
N PRO A 33 -6.30 16.63 6.66
CA PRO A 33 -6.01 18.05 6.60
C PRO A 33 -5.43 18.50 7.96
N ILE A 34 -4.29 19.18 7.94
CA ILE A 34 -3.66 19.70 9.16
C ILE A 34 -4.25 21.09 9.46
N SER A 35 -5.52 21.13 9.82
CA SER A 35 -6.23 22.39 10.15
C SER A 35 -6.31 22.67 11.65
N ASN A 36 -6.03 21.69 12.51
CA ASN A 36 -6.13 21.85 13.95
C ASN A 36 -5.13 20.95 14.73
N VAL A 37 -4.42 21.52 15.70
CA VAL A 37 -3.52 20.82 16.63
C VAL A 37 -4.24 19.75 17.46
N GLN A 38 -5.55 19.90 17.74
CA GLN A 38 -6.28 18.90 18.54
C GLN A 38 -6.41 17.53 17.86
N GLU A 39 -6.23 17.46 16.54
CA GLU A 39 -6.26 16.21 15.77
C GLU A 39 -4.89 15.52 15.74
N ILE A 40 -3.86 16.18 16.31
CA ILE A 40 -2.47 15.72 16.34
C ILE A 40 -2.17 15.15 17.73
N ILE A 41 -1.56 13.97 17.76
CA ILE A 41 -1.23 13.27 19.02
C ILE A 41 -0.19 14.07 19.82
N THR A 42 0.88 14.51 19.16
CA THR A 42 1.92 15.33 19.79
C THR A 42 1.53 16.82 19.76
N GLN A 43 1.07 17.33 20.91
CA GLN A 43 0.63 18.73 21.04
C GLN A 43 1.73 19.67 21.57
N SER A 44 2.83 19.14 22.11
CA SER A 44 3.92 19.93 22.68
C SER A 44 4.98 20.29 21.62
N GLY A 45 5.31 21.57 21.47
CA GLY A 45 6.36 22.04 20.55
C GLY A 45 5.92 22.14 19.09
N VAL A 46 4.62 22.09 18.86
CA VAL A 46 3.98 22.03 17.54
C VAL A 46 2.99 23.19 17.42
N VAL A 47 3.08 23.95 16.33
CA VAL A 47 2.25 25.14 16.08
C VAL A 47 1.64 25.03 14.68
N ILE A 48 0.39 25.46 14.51
CA ILE A 48 -0.20 25.59 13.17
C ILE A 48 0.21 26.95 12.60
N ASP A 49 0.86 26.91 11.44
CA ASP A 49 1.16 28.08 10.64
C ASP A 49 0.11 28.21 9.55
N THR A 50 -0.80 29.17 9.70
CA THR A 50 -1.88 29.41 8.72
C THR A 50 -1.43 30.20 7.50
N GLU A 51 -0.24 30.80 7.53
CA GLU A 51 0.28 31.62 6.43
C GLU A 51 1.12 30.79 5.46
N ILE A 52 1.93 29.88 5.98
CA ILE A 52 2.80 29.00 5.20
C ILE A 52 2.09 27.66 4.99
N THR A 53 1.42 27.47 3.85
CA THR A 53 0.68 26.24 3.52
C THR A 53 0.73 25.95 2.03
N THR A 54 0.63 24.68 1.67
CA THR A 54 0.51 24.15 0.30
C THR A 54 -0.94 23.92 -0.13
N ASP A 55 -1.87 23.75 0.82
CA ASP A 55 -3.26 23.39 0.55
C ASP A 55 -4.31 24.42 1.03
N ASN A 56 -3.86 25.54 1.60
CA ASN A 56 -4.66 26.62 2.21
C ASN A 56 -5.38 26.25 3.51
N ASN A 57 -5.10 25.11 4.12
CA ASN A 57 -5.66 24.70 5.42
C ASN A 57 -4.72 24.96 6.60
N GLY A 58 -3.54 25.52 6.34
CA GLY A 58 -2.46 25.69 7.30
C GLY A 58 -1.40 24.59 7.15
N SER A 59 -0.30 24.70 7.88
CA SER A 59 0.70 23.63 7.97
C SER A 59 1.18 23.45 9.40
N LEU A 60 1.77 22.29 9.65
CA LEU A 60 2.36 21.99 10.93
C LEU A 60 3.77 22.56 11.00
N LEU A 61 4.01 23.56 11.84
CA LEU A 61 5.34 24.07 12.16
C LEU A 61 5.88 23.38 13.43
N ILE A 62 7.06 22.79 13.27
CA ILE A 62 7.87 22.24 14.36
C ILE A 62 9.12 23.11 14.44
N ASN A 63 9.30 23.78 15.58
CA ASN A 63 10.54 24.51 15.89
C ASN A 63 11.21 23.80 17.08
N THR A 64 12.37 23.21 16.84
CA THR A 64 13.04 22.36 17.83
C THR A 64 14.54 22.65 17.86
N ASP A 65 15.15 22.49 19.03
CA ASP A 65 16.59 22.53 19.26
C ASP A 65 17.22 21.13 19.37
N LYS A 66 16.38 20.08 19.36
CA LYS A 66 16.76 18.68 19.60
C LYS A 66 16.02 17.73 18.67
N ALA A 67 16.52 16.49 18.59
CA ALA A 67 15.80 15.41 17.94
C ALA A 67 14.42 15.20 18.58
N ILE A 68 13.39 15.21 17.75
CA ILE A 68 12.01 14.98 18.17
C ILE A 68 11.30 14.07 17.19
N LYS A 69 10.53 13.12 17.74
CA LYS A 69 9.51 12.37 17.02
C LYS A 69 8.18 13.06 17.27
N VAL A 70 7.53 13.49 16.21
CA VAL A 70 6.18 14.06 16.26
C VAL A 70 5.22 12.99 15.75
N GLU A 71 4.43 12.44 16.66
CA GLU A 71 3.34 11.52 16.34
C GLU A 71 2.15 12.35 15.85
N LEU A 72 1.76 12.15 14.59
CA LEU A 72 0.74 12.96 13.93
C LEU A 72 -0.63 12.32 14.12
N PHE A 73 -0.80 11.14 13.52
CA PHE A 73 -2.08 10.43 13.49
C PHE A 73 -1.87 8.97 13.84
N GLU A 74 -2.82 8.42 14.60
CA GLU A 74 -2.97 7.00 14.87
C GLU A 74 -4.32 6.58 14.31
N ILE A 75 -4.29 5.56 13.46
CA ILE A 75 -5.45 5.08 12.73
C ILE A 75 -5.74 3.69 13.25
N ASP A 76 -6.77 3.61 14.09
CA ASP A 76 -7.23 2.37 14.69
C ASP A 76 -8.17 1.61 13.74
N LYS A 77 -8.14 0.27 13.86
CA LYS A 77 -9.25 -0.61 13.43
C LYS A 77 -9.70 -0.45 11.98
N GLU A 78 -8.79 -0.09 11.09
CA GLU A 78 -9.03 -0.18 9.65
C GLU A 78 -8.56 -1.53 9.11
N ASP A 79 -9.35 -2.14 8.22
CA ASP A 79 -8.96 -3.37 7.52
C ASP A 79 -7.82 -3.10 6.53
N PHE A 80 -6.59 -2.98 7.03
CA PHE A 80 -5.37 -2.82 6.23
C PHE A 80 -4.73 -4.16 5.84
N LYS A 81 -5.42 -5.28 6.05
CA LYS A 81 -4.95 -6.61 5.67
C LYS A 81 -4.76 -6.70 4.16
N ASN A 82 -3.64 -7.29 3.72
CA ASN A 82 -3.31 -7.47 2.31
C ASN A 82 -3.34 -6.16 1.53
N LYS A 83 -2.85 -5.06 2.12
CA LYS A 83 -2.77 -3.75 1.47
C LYS A 83 -1.34 -3.22 1.40
N ARG A 84 -1.09 -2.43 0.36
CA ARG A 84 0.02 -1.51 0.26
C ARG A 84 -0.44 -0.17 0.82
N LEU A 85 0.20 0.26 1.91
CA LEU A 85 0.01 1.59 2.48
C LEU A 85 1.06 2.53 1.90
N THR A 86 0.66 3.76 1.58
CA THR A 86 1.54 4.79 1.06
C THR A 86 1.27 6.08 1.82
N TYR A 87 2.24 6.52 2.61
CA TYR A 87 2.20 7.77 3.35
C TYR A 87 2.89 8.86 2.52
N LYS A 88 2.15 9.93 2.20
CA LYS A 88 2.59 11.09 1.44
C LYS A 88 2.40 12.37 2.26
N ALA A 89 3.37 13.28 2.17
CA ALA A 89 3.28 14.62 2.73
C ALA A 89 4.17 15.60 1.93
N GLN A 90 4.05 16.88 2.22
CA GLN A 90 4.98 17.93 1.80
C GLN A 90 5.78 18.37 3.02
N ILE A 91 7.11 18.44 2.89
CA ILE A 91 8.01 18.89 3.96
C ILE A 91 8.76 20.11 3.46
N ARG A 92 8.87 21.13 4.30
CA ARG A 92 9.72 22.31 4.10
C ARG A 92 10.61 22.47 5.33
N SER A 93 11.81 23.01 5.17
CA SER A 93 12.72 23.26 6.30
C SER A 93 13.39 24.63 6.21
N GLU A 94 13.72 25.20 7.37
CA GLU A 94 14.51 26.43 7.49
C GLU A 94 15.56 26.22 8.59
N ASP A 95 16.81 26.46 8.22
CA ASP A 95 17.99 26.35 9.07
C ASP A 95 18.10 25.01 9.82
N LEU A 96 17.62 23.93 9.18
CA LEU A 96 17.69 22.59 9.76
C LEU A 96 19.13 22.09 9.74
N THR A 97 19.77 22.15 10.90
CA THR A 97 21.20 21.85 11.08
C THR A 97 21.41 20.73 12.09
N GLY A 98 22.53 20.03 11.94
CA GLY A 98 22.98 19.02 12.88
C GLY A 98 23.87 19.60 13.96
N THR A 99 24.07 18.84 15.02
CA THR A 99 25.11 19.04 16.04
C THR A 99 26.03 17.81 16.02
N GLU A 100 26.97 17.67 16.97
CA GLU A 100 27.83 16.48 17.03
C GLU A 100 27.03 15.17 17.11
N ASP A 101 25.86 15.20 17.75
CA ASP A 101 24.99 14.03 17.94
C ASP A 101 23.80 13.96 16.96
N LEU A 102 23.53 15.03 16.20
CA LEU A 102 22.34 15.16 15.35
C LEU A 102 22.71 15.31 13.87
N ARG A 103 21.92 14.70 13.00
CA ARG A 103 22.23 14.63 11.57
C ARG A 103 21.81 15.87 10.77
N GLY A 104 20.92 16.71 11.33
CA GLY A 104 20.34 17.86 10.64
C GLY A 104 19.36 17.47 9.53
N ILE A 105 18.55 16.43 9.76
CA ILE A 105 17.63 15.89 8.75
C ILE A 105 16.21 15.73 9.26
N SER A 106 15.24 15.73 8.34
CA SER A 106 13.85 15.40 8.63
C SER A 106 13.26 14.47 7.58
N TYR A 107 12.43 13.54 8.05
CA TYR A 107 11.80 12.50 7.24
C TYR A 107 10.50 12.00 7.89
N ILE A 108 9.61 11.42 7.10
CA ILE A 108 8.38 10.77 7.58
C ILE A 108 8.60 9.30 7.92
N GLU A 109 7.87 8.82 8.92
CA GLU A 109 7.87 7.44 9.37
C GLU A 109 6.44 6.90 9.41
N LEU A 110 6.22 5.73 8.83
CA LEU A 110 4.97 4.98 8.79
C LEU A 110 5.19 3.68 9.58
N ILE A 111 4.40 3.45 10.63
CA ILE A 111 4.47 2.25 11.46
C ILE A 111 3.13 1.52 11.40
N ALA A 112 3.16 0.20 11.26
CA ALA A 112 1.99 -0.65 11.48
C ALA A 112 2.32 -1.69 12.56
N SER A 113 1.58 -1.67 13.66
CA SER A 113 1.77 -2.59 14.80
C SER A 113 0.73 -3.71 14.74
N PHE A 114 1.16 -4.94 15.02
CA PHE A 114 0.35 -6.16 14.88
C PHE A 114 0.02 -6.80 16.23
N PRO A 115 -1.04 -7.63 16.32
CA PRO A 115 -1.45 -8.27 17.57
C PRO A 115 -0.41 -9.21 18.19
N ASP A 116 0.53 -9.72 17.38
CA ASP A 116 1.64 -10.57 17.82
C ASP A 116 2.80 -9.78 18.44
N GLY A 117 2.68 -8.45 18.50
CA GLY A 117 3.70 -7.54 19.01
C GLY A 117 4.77 -7.16 17.98
N GLU A 118 4.65 -7.60 16.73
CA GLU A 118 5.57 -7.18 15.67
C GLU A 118 5.18 -5.80 15.12
N GLU A 119 6.20 -5.01 14.74
CA GLU A 119 6.00 -3.72 14.10
C GLU A 119 6.70 -3.68 12.74
N LEU A 120 5.97 -3.24 11.72
CA LEU A 120 6.52 -2.95 10.42
C LEU A 120 6.73 -1.43 10.29
N ILE A 121 7.97 -1.02 10.03
CA ILE A 121 8.35 0.38 9.97
C ILE A 121 8.87 0.70 8.57
N SER A 122 8.35 1.78 7.99
CA SER A 122 8.84 2.34 6.73
C SER A 122 9.17 3.82 6.90
N ARG A 123 10.28 4.26 6.30
CA ARG A 123 10.79 5.63 6.42
C ARG A 123 11.01 6.22 5.03
N GLY A 124 10.82 7.52 4.90
CA GLY A 124 11.04 8.22 3.63
C GLY A 124 11.01 9.74 3.80
N PRO A 125 11.43 10.50 2.79
CA PRO A 125 11.90 10.05 1.48
C PRO A 125 13.32 9.44 1.55
N ARG A 126 13.76 8.77 0.47
CA ARG A 126 15.11 8.16 0.37
C ARG A 126 16.23 9.16 0.67
N VAL A 127 16.05 10.41 0.27
CA VAL A 127 16.93 11.54 0.61
C VAL A 127 16.15 12.46 1.55
N PRO A 128 16.42 12.39 2.86
CA PRO A 128 15.77 13.26 3.85
C PRO A 128 15.97 14.74 3.55
N VAL A 129 15.06 15.57 4.07
CA VAL A 129 15.17 17.03 3.98
C VAL A 129 16.21 17.53 4.97
N SER A 130 17.05 18.51 4.58
CA SER A 130 18.13 19.06 5.39
C SER A 130 18.41 20.52 5.03
N GLY A 131 18.92 21.33 5.96
CA GLY A 131 19.21 22.75 5.75
C GLY A 131 17.95 23.57 5.51
N THR A 132 18.04 24.57 4.63
CA THR A 132 16.90 25.39 4.21
C THR A 132 16.41 24.92 2.85
N THR A 133 15.15 24.50 2.78
CA THR A 133 14.53 23.99 1.57
C THR A 133 13.09 24.48 1.45
N ASP A 134 12.65 24.72 0.21
CA ASP A 134 11.23 24.89 -0.10
C ASP A 134 10.48 23.55 0.04
N TRP A 135 9.16 23.60 -0.12
CA TRP A 135 8.29 22.43 -0.10
C TRP A 135 8.78 21.31 -1.02
N ARG A 136 9.03 20.14 -0.42
CA ARG A 136 9.45 18.92 -1.10
C ARG A 136 8.51 17.76 -0.78
N PRO A 137 8.16 16.94 -1.77
CA PRO A 137 7.34 15.77 -1.54
C PRO A 137 8.13 14.73 -0.75
N ALA A 138 7.49 14.20 0.28
CA ALA A 138 7.96 13.09 1.10
C ALA A 138 7.00 11.92 0.94
N GLU A 139 7.54 10.75 0.62
CA GLU A 139 6.74 9.54 0.44
C GLU A 139 7.46 8.32 1.01
N THR A 140 6.69 7.44 1.65
CA THR A 140 7.12 6.10 2.05
C THR A 140 6.01 5.07 1.87
N VAL A 141 6.40 3.81 1.67
CA VAL A 141 5.49 2.71 1.33
C VAL A 141 5.70 1.56 2.30
N LEU A 142 4.61 0.95 2.74
CA LEU A 142 4.62 -0.26 3.57
C LEU A 142 3.71 -1.33 2.96
N TYR A 143 4.20 -2.57 2.89
CA TYR A 143 3.46 -3.71 2.38
C TYR A 143 2.98 -4.58 3.54
N ILE A 144 1.68 -4.82 3.64
CA ILE A 144 1.07 -5.70 4.64
C ILE A 144 0.64 -6.98 3.92
N ASP A 145 1.53 -7.97 3.88
CA ASP A 145 1.33 -9.26 3.19
C ASP A 145 1.12 -10.46 4.15
N LYS A 146 1.19 -10.22 5.47
CA LYS A 146 1.15 -11.24 6.52
C LYS A 146 -0.20 -11.93 6.72
N GLY A 147 -1.22 -11.59 5.94
CA GLY A 147 -2.56 -12.18 6.06
C GLY A 147 -3.32 -11.83 7.35
N ASN A 148 -2.73 -11.08 8.29
CA ASN A 148 -3.40 -10.48 9.44
C ASN A 148 -3.45 -8.96 9.27
N ALA A 149 -4.48 -8.32 9.82
CA ALA A 149 -4.58 -6.86 9.85
C ALA A 149 -3.71 -6.29 10.99
N PRO A 150 -3.05 -5.14 10.80
CA PRO A 150 -2.46 -4.42 11.92
C PRO A 150 -3.55 -3.92 12.87
N GLU A 151 -3.21 -3.76 14.15
CA GLU A 151 -4.11 -3.19 15.16
C GLU A 151 -4.21 -1.67 15.00
N ASN A 152 -3.07 -1.03 14.75
CA ASN A 152 -2.96 0.40 14.49
C ASN A 152 -1.94 0.71 13.40
N VAL A 153 -2.10 1.88 12.79
CA VAL A 153 -1.13 2.48 11.88
C VAL A 153 -0.81 3.89 12.34
N LYS A 154 0.47 4.20 12.52
CA LYS A 154 0.96 5.50 12.99
C LYS A 154 1.68 6.25 11.88
N LEU A 155 1.33 7.52 11.72
CA LEU A 155 1.97 8.48 10.82
C LEU A 155 2.79 9.46 11.66
N ASN A 156 4.10 9.48 11.45
CA ASN A 156 5.02 10.28 12.25
C ASN A 156 5.88 11.19 11.34
N LEU A 157 6.33 12.30 11.92
CA LEU A 157 7.43 13.11 11.40
C LEU A 157 8.61 12.99 12.36
N ILE A 158 9.78 12.68 11.81
CA ILE A 158 11.04 12.68 12.55
C ILE A 158 11.84 13.91 12.17
N VAL A 159 12.30 14.65 13.16
CA VAL A 159 13.25 15.76 12.99
C VAL A 159 14.48 15.42 13.83
N GLU A 160 15.61 15.17 13.18
CA GLU A 160 16.91 14.86 13.79
C GLU A 160 17.84 16.06 13.65
N GLY A 161 17.53 17.18 14.31
CA GLY A 161 18.33 18.39 14.19
C GLY A 161 17.72 19.55 14.95
N GLN A 162 18.33 20.72 14.81
CA GLN A 162 17.82 21.99 15.29
C GLN A 162 17.35 22.83 14.10
N GLY A 163 16.25 23.56 14.25
CA GLY A 163 15.69 24.42 13.21
C GLY A 163 14.18 24.30 13.11
N LYS A 164 13.63 24.82 12.00
CA LYS A 164 12.20 24.78 11.72
C LYS A 164 11.89 23.79 10.61
N VAL A 165 10.83 23.01 10.80
CA VAL A 165 10.30 22.09 9.81
C VAL A 165 8.81 22.33 9.70
N TRP A 166 8.32 22.49 8.47
CA TRP A 166 6.90 22.51 8.17
C TRP A 166 6.49 21.20 7.51
N LEU A 167 5.32 20.70 7.88
CA LEU A 167 4.69 19.53 7.28
C LEU A 167 3.28 19.89 6.82
N ASP A 168 2.92 19.48 5.61
CA ASP A 168 1.60 19.74 5.06
C ASP A 168 1.13 18.62 4.11
N ALA A 169 -0.14 18.66 3.72
CA ALA A 169 -0.79 17.78 2.75
C ALA A 169 -0.65 16.28 3.08
N VAL A 170 -0.76 15.93 4.37
CA VAL A 170 -0.62 14.56 4.88
C VAL A 170 -1.75 13.67 4.35
N LYS A 171 -1.36 12.59 3.69
CA LYS A 171 -2.26 11.63 3.03
C LYS A 171 -1.78 10.20 3.27
N LEU A 172 -2.73 9.31 3.53
CA LEU A 172 -2.51 7.87 3.55
C LEU A 172 -3.34 7.21 2.46
N GLU A 173 -2.68 6.53 1.53
CA GLU A 173 -3.32 5.76 0.47
C GLU A 173 -3.17 4.26 0.77
N ALA A 174 -4.29 3.54 0.81
CA ALA A 174 -4.34 2.10 1.06
C ALA A 174 -4.90 1.39 -0.17
N ILE A 175 -4.04 0.61 -0.84
CA ILE A 175 -4.35 -0.08 -2.09
C ILE A 175 -4.24 -1.59 -1.86
N PRO A 176 -5.21 -2.41 -2.28
CA PRO A 176 -5.13 -3.87 -2.11
C PRO A 176 -3.94 -4.46 -2.86
N LEU A 177 -3.24 -5.39 -2.21
CA LEU A 177 -2.20 -6.21 -2.84
C LEU A 177 -2.87 -7.19 -3.79
N ARG A 178 -2.75 -6.89 -5.10
CA ARG A 178 -3.24 -7.75 -6.19
C ARG A 178 -2.40 -9.01 -6.31
N LEU A 179 -2.57 -9.95 -5.40
CA LEU A 179 -1.79 -11.19 -5.37
C LEU A 179 -2.66 -12.40 -5.70
N ASN A 180 -3.28 -12.48 -6.89
CA ASN A 180 -3.99 -13.71 -7.29
C ASN A 180 -4.20 -13.94 -8.80
N TYR A 181 -3.66 -13.11 -9.70
CA TYR A 181 -3.94 -13.26 -11.14
C TYR A 181 -3.14 -14.37 -11.81
N LEU A 182 -1.93 -14.66 -11.33
CA LEU A 182 -1.07 -15.68 -11.93
C LEU A 182 -1.57 -17.11 -11.63
N PHE A 183 -2.06 -17.36 -10.41
CA PHE A 183 -2.41 -18.70 -9.95
C PHE A 183 -3.64 -19.26 -10.70
N TRP A 184 -4.67 -18.45 -10.89
CA TRP A 184 -5.88 -18.85 -11.64
C TRP A 184 -5.63 -18.97 -13.14
N GLY A 185 -4.76 -18.12 -13.71
CA GLY A 185 -4.35 -18.22 -15.12
C GLY A 185 -3.68 -19.57 -15.43
N TYR A 186 -2.74 -20.01 -14.59
CA TYR A 186 -2.10 -21.31 -14.75
C TYR A 186 -3.08 -22.47 -14.55
N LEU A 187 -3.97 -22.39 -13.55
CA LEU A 187 -4.94 -23.45 -13.29
C LEU A 187 -5.89 -23.67 -14.49
N VAL A 188 -6.36 -22.58 -15.12
CA VAL A 188 -7.17 -22.66 -16.34
C VAL A 188 -6.39 -23.26 -17.50
N ALA A 189 -5.12 -22.85 -17.70
CA ALA A 189 -4.26 -23.40 -18.75
C ALA A 189 -4.04 -24.91 -18.57
N TRP A 190 -3.80 -25.37 -17.35
CA TRP A 190 -3.66 -26.80 -17.02
C TRP A 190 -4.96 -27.58 -17.24
N ILE A 191 -6.12 -27.03 -16.88
CA ILE A 191 -7.41 -27.68 -17.14
C ILE A 191 -7.64 -27.85 -18.65
N VAL A 192 -7.39 -26.82 -19.45
CA VAL A 192 -7.53 -26.88 -20.92
C VAL A 192 -6.55 -27.90 -21.51
N LEU A 193 -5.30 -27.90 -21.04
CA LEU A 193 -4.28 -28.86 -21.49
C LEU A 193 -4.68 -30.30 -21.17
N ILE A 194 -5.18 -30.58 -19.96
CA ILE A 194 -5.65 -31.90 -19.54
C ILE A 194 -6.82 -32.37 -20.43
N ILE A 195 -7.81 -31.49 -20.68
CA ILE A 195 -8.94 -31.81 -21.56
C ILE A 195 -8.46 -32.13 -22.98
N TYR A 196 -7.53 -31.32 -23.50
CA TYR A 196 -6.95 -31.53 -24.83
C TYR A 196 -6.21 -32.87 -24.93
N ILE A 197 -5.36 -33.19 -23.94
CA ILE A 197 -4.64 -34.47 -23.87
C ILE A 197 -5.64 -35.64 -23.83
N TYR A 198 -6.70 -35.53 -23.05
CA TYR A 198 -7.73 -36.58 -22.96
C TYR A 198 -8.43 -36.83 -24.31
N ASP A 199 -8.78 -35.77 -25.04
CA ASP A 199 -9.38 -35.90 -26.38
C ASP A 199 -8.40 -36.55 -27.38
N LEU A 200 -7.12 -36.19 -27.29
CA LEU A 200 -6.06 -36.73 -28.15
C LEU A 200 -5.82 -38.22 -27.88
N LEU A 201 -5.77 -38.62 -26.61
CA LEU A 201 -5.67 -40.02 -26.20
C LEU A 201 -6.89 -40.84 -26.66
N ARG A 202 -8.09 -40.28 -26.51
CA ARG A 202 -9.32 -40.94 -26.96
C ARG A 202 -9.32 -41.19 -28.47
N LYS A 203 -8.94 -40.18 -29.26
CA LYS A 203 -8.81 -40.30 -30.73
C LYS A 203 -7.78 -41.37 -31.11
N ASN A 204 -6.64 -41.41 -30.42
CA ASN A 204 -5.59 -42.40 -30.65
C ASN A 204 -6.09 -43.82 -30.39
N ILE A 205 -6.80 -44.04 -29.27
CA ILE A 205 -7.40 -45.35 -28.94
C ILE A 205 -8.41 -45.77 -30.01
N GLN A 206 -9.23 -44.84 -30.51
CA GLN A 206 -10.21 -45.14 -31.53
C GLN A 206 -9.57 -45.50 -32.88
N LEU A 207 -8.54 -44.75 -33.30
CA LEU A 207 -7.78 -45.04 -34.51
C LEU A 207 -7.10 -46.42 -34.45
N LYS A 208 -6.54 -46.80 -33.29
CA LYS A 208 -5.93 -48.13 -33.12
C LYS A 208 -6.96 -49.25 -33.27
N LYS A 209 -8.14 -49.10 -32.67
CA LYS A 209 -9.24 -50.07 -32.81
C LYS A 209 -9.74 -50.19 -34.25
N GLU A 210 -9.79 -49.08 -34.98
CA GLU A 210 -10.16 -49.08 -36.39
C GLU A 210 -9.08 -49.81 -37.21
N LEU A 211 -7.79 -49.53 -36.97
CA LEU A 211 -6.68 -50.21 -37.67
C LEU A 211 -6.68 -51.73 -37.45
N GLU A 212 -6.89 -52.18 -36.21
CA GLU A 212 -6.99 -53.60 -35.85
C GLU A 212 -8.20 -54.31 -36.46
N ALA A 213 -9.28 -53.56 -36.76
CA ALA A 213 -10.45 -54.10 -37.44
C ALA A 213 -10.27 -54.24 -38.96
N PHE A 214 -9.26 -53.60 -39.53
CA PHE A 214 -8.90 -53.67 -40.96
C PHE A 214 -7.72 -54.61 -41.25
N SER A 215 -7.00 -55.10 -40.23
CA SER A 215 -5.94 -56.11 -40.34
C SER A 215 -6.47 -57.51 -40.13
#